data_AF-A0A444VQG9-F1
#
_entry.id   AF-A0A444VQG9-F1
#
_cell.length_a   1.000
_cell.length_b   1.000
_cell.length_c   1.000
_cell.angle_alpha   90.00
_cell.angle_beta   90.00
_cell.angle_gamma   90.00
#
_symmetry.space_group_name_H-M   'P 1'
#
loop_
_entity.id
_entity.type
_entity.pdbx_description
1 polymer ?
#
loop_
_entity_poly.entity_id
_entity_poly.type
_entity_poly.pdbx_seq_one_letter_code
_entity_poly.pdbx_strand_id
1 'polypeptide(L)'
;MENFEQEKFTRAKKRVEEIKSFYIHLMVYLVINAFILISIYINADTFWTWPHFVTLFGWGIGLAFHAAKVFGFNPLFGKNWEERQIQKFIEKDKREMDKYL
;
A
#
# COMPACT_ATOMS: atom_id res chain seq x y z
N MET A 1 -22.07 8.44 -22.83
CA MET A 1 -21.12 7.32 -23.03
C MET A 1 -19.68 7.83 -23.06
N GLU A 2 -19.37 8.91 -23.78
CA GLU A 2 -18.03 9.50 -23.87
C GLU A 2 -17.40 9.88 -22.51
N ASN A 3 -18.17 10.52 -21.61
CA ASN A 3 -17.71 10.86 -20.25
C ASN A 3 -17.33 9.64 -19.41
N PHE A 4 -18.05 8.52 -19.55
CA PHE A 4 -17.80 7.31 -18.76
C PHE A 4 -16.49 6.61 -19.17
N GLU A 5 -16.20 6.60 -20.47
CA GLU A 5 -14.94 6.04 -20.99
C GLU A 5 -13.73 6.93 -20.63
N GLN A 6 -13.91 8.26 -20.63
CA GLN A 6 -12.89 9.21 -20.15
C GLN A 6 -12.59 9.05 -18.65
N GLU A 7 -13.61 8.87 -17.80
CA GLU A 7 -13.44 8.64 -16.37
C GLU A 7 -12.69 7.33 -16.09
N LYS A 8 -13.07 6.23 -16.75
CA LYS A 8 -12.36 4.94 -16.65
C LYS A 8 -10.89 5.07 -17.05
N PHE A 9 -10.62 5.72 -18.19
CA PHE A 9 -9.27 5.93 -18.68
C PHE A 9 -8.43 6.73 -17.68
N THR A 10 -8.99 7.82 -17.15
CA THR A 10 -8.31 8.67 -16.14
C THR A 10 -8.01 7.88 -14.87
N ARG A 11 -8.96 7.07 -14.39
CA ARG A 11 -8.76 6.20 -13.23
C ARG A 11 -7.67 5.16 -13.48
N ALA A 12 -7.67 4.52 -14.65
CA ALA A 12 -6.65 3.55 -15.03
C ALA A 12 -5.26 4.20 -15.13
N LYS A 13 -5.16 5.40 -15.72
CA LYS A 13 -3.91 6.16 -15.82
C LYS A 13 -3.36 6.52 -14.43
N LYS A 14 -4.20 7.07 -13.55
CA LYS A 14 -3.83 7.37 -12.16
C LYS A 14 -3.33 6.12 -11.44
N ARG A 15 -3.98 4.97 -11.66
CA ARG A 15 -3.55 3.71 -11.07
C ARG A 15 -2.15 3.29 -11.51
N VAL A 16 -1.82 3.46 -12.78
CA VAL A 16 -0.47 3.17 -13.30
C VAL A 16 0.57 4.13 -12.71
N GLU A 17 0.24 5.42 -12.57
CA GLU A 17 1.12 6.41 -11.95
C GLU A 17 1.41 6.09 -10.48
N GLU A 18 0.40 5.68 -9.71
CA GLU A 18 0.56 5.23 -8.32
C GLU A 18 1.50 4.02 -8.20
N ILE A 19 1.33 3.03 -9.09
CA ILE A 19 2.20 1.84 -9.13
C ILE A 19 3.64 2.22 -9.47
N LYS A 20 3.85 3.08 -10.48
CA LYS A 20 5.19 3.56 -10.84
C LYS A 20 5.86 4.32 -9.69
N SER A 21 5.11 5.21 -9.04
CA SER A 21 5.59 5.96 -7.87
C SER A 21 6.04 5.03 -6.74
N PHE A 22 5.28 3.96 -6.48
CA PHE A 22 5.68 2.95 -5.50
C PHE A 22 7.01 2.26 -5.87
N TYR A 23 7.17 1.82 -7.12
CA TYR A 23 8.41 1.16 -7.54
C TYR A 23 9.63 2.08 -7.47
N ILE A 24 9.46 3.36 -7.78
CA ILE A 24 10.52 4.36 -7.61
C ILE A 24 10.91 4.48 -6.14
N HIS A 25 9.93 4.62 -5.24
CA HIS A 25 10.19 4.71 -3.80
C HIS A 25 10.86 3.42 -3.28
N LEU A 26 10.39 2.24 -3.69
CA LEU A 26 11.01 0.95 -3.35
C LEU A 26 12.46 0.86 -3.84
N MET A 27 12.74 1.28 -5.08
CA MET A 27 14.10 1.24 -5.63
C MET A 27 15.04 2.16 -4.86
N VAL A 28 14.61 3.40 -4.59
CA VAL A 28 15.38 4.34 -3.76
C VAL A 28 15.62 3.78 -2.37
N TYR A 29 14.60 3.21 -1.74
CA TYR A 29 14.71 2.57 -0.42
C TYR A 29 15.77 1.46 -0.42
N LEU A 30 15.75 0.56 -1.42
CA LEU A 30 16.71 -0.54 -1.52
C LEU A 30 18.14 -0.04 -1.75
N VAL A 31 18.33 0.87 -2.70
CA VAL A 31 19.67 1.40 -3.04
C VAL A 31 20.30 2.12 -1.84
N ILE A 32 19.54 3.00 -1.18
CA ILE A 32 20.05 3.79 -0.06
C ILE A 32 20.32 2.91 1.16
N ASN A 33 19.41 2.00 1.51
CA ASN A 33 19.65 1.10 2.66
C ASN A 33 20.78 0.11 2.39
N ALA A 34 20.90 -0.42 1.16
CA ALA A 34 22.04 -1.26 0.80
C ALA A 34 23.35 -0.48 0.93
N PHE A 35 23.42 0.75 0.41
CA PHE A 35 24.59 1.61 0.54
C PHE A 35 24.96 1.86 2.02
N ILE A 36 23.99 2.20 2.86
CA ILE A 36 24.20 2.42 4.30
C ILE A 36 24.73 1.15 4.99
N LEU A 37 24.09 0.00 4.77
CA LEU A 37 24.49 -1.26 5.41
C LEU A 37 25.87 -1.73 4.94
N ILE A 38 26.18 -1.59 3.64
CA ILE A 38 27.52 -1.92 3.12
C ILE A 38 28.57 -0.99 3.74
N SER A 39 28.29 0.31 3.83
CA SER A 39 29.19 1.28 4.44
C SER A 39 29.47 0.94 5.91
N ILE A 40 28.44 0.58 6.68
CA ILE A 40 28.59 0.15 8.08
C ILE A 40 29.39 -1.14 8.16
N TYR A 41 29.09 -2.13 7.31
CA TYR A 41 29.79 -3.43 7.31
C TYR A 41 31.30 -3.29 7.05
N ILE A 42 31.71 -2.33 6.21
CA ILE A 42 33.12 -2.10 5.89
C ILE A 42 33.84 -1.30 6.99
N ASN A 43 33.17 -0.36 7.66
CA ASN A 43 33.81 0.62 8.52
C ASN A 43 33.57 0.42 10.03
N ALA A 44 32.62 -0.42 10.44
CA ALA A 44 32.27 -0.61 11.85
C ALA A 44 32.88 -1.90 12.41
N ASP A 45 33.44 -1.83 13.63
CA ASP A 45 33.97 -2.99 14.35
C ASP A 45 32.88 -4.01 14.71
N THR A 46 31.63 -3.55 14.87
CA THR A 46 30.46 -4.39 15.17
C THR A 46 29.30 -4.06 14.24
N PHE A 47 28.89 -5.02 13.42
CA PHE A 47 27.78 -4.84 12.46
C PHE A 47 26.39 -5.07 13.06
N TRP A 48 26.25 -6.02 13.98
CA TRP A 48 24.95 -6.47 14.50
C TRP A 48 24.47 -5.63 15.68
N THR A 49 24.38 -4.32 15.51
CA THR A 49 23.84 -3.41 16.53
C THR A 49 22.53 -2.79 16.05
N TRP A 50 21.55 -2.66 16.96
CA TRP A 50 20.23 -2.11 16.65
C TRP A 50 20.27 -0.74 15.93
N PRO A 51 21.14 0.21 16.32
CA PRO A 51 21.25 1.52 15.65
C PRO A 51 21.47 1.44 14.13
N HIS A 52 22.17 0.41 13.63
CA HIS A 52 22.48 0.27 12.21
C HIS A 52 21.25 -0.04 11.35
N PHE A 53 20.16 -0.54 11.95
CA PHE A 53 18.95 -0.94 11.24
C PHE A 53 17.80 0.08 11.37
N VAL A 54 17.98 1.15 12.15
CA VAL A 54 16.91 2.13 12.43
C VAL A 54 16.39 2.79 11.15
N THR A 55 17.28 3.13 10.20
CA THR A 55 16.87 3.72 8.92
C THR A 55 16.04 2.76 8.09
N LEU A 56 16.44 1.47 8.07
CA LEU A 56 15.77 0.41 7.33
C LEU A 56 14.36 0.20 7.88
N PHE A 57 14.20 0.11 9.20
CA PHE A 57 12.89 -0.05 9.82
C PHE A 57 12.02 1.20 9.72
N GLY A 58 12.57 2.39 9.99
CA GLY A 58 11.82 3.64 9.95
C GLY A 58 11.22 3.92 8.57
N TRP A 59 12.03 3.83 7.52
CA TRP A 59 11.54 4.00 6.15
C TRP A 59 10.72 2.80 5.67
N GLY A 60 11.03 1.59 6.14
CA GLY A 60 10.31 0.38 5.79
C GLY A 60 8.83 0.43 6.18
N ILE A 61 8.52 1.04 7.33
CA ILE A 61 7.12 1.28 7.76
C ILE A 61 6.39 2.19 6.76
N GLY A 62 7.00 3.32 6.39
CA GLY A 62 6.42 4.24 5.40
C GLY A 62 6.21 3.60 4.03
N LEU A 63 7.18 2.79 3.59
CA LEU A 63 7.09 2.01 2.35
C LEU A 63 5.96 0.98 2.41
N ALA A 64 5.76 0.30 3.54
CA ALA A 64 4.67 -0.65 3.75
C ALA A 64 3.29 0.04 3.66
N PHE A 65 3.13 1.22 4.26
CA PHE A 65 1.90 2.00 4.11
C PHE A 65 1.67 2.46 2.65
N HIS A 66 2.72 2.84 1.94
CA HIS A 66 2.62 3.16 0.51
C HIS A 66 2.17 1.95 -0.31
N ALA A 67 2.76 0.78 -0.06
CA ALA A 67 2.38 -0.48 -0.70
C ALA A 67 0.91 -0.82 -0.41
N ALA A 68 0.47 -0.72 0.84
CA ALA A 68 -0.92 -0.95 1.24
C ALA A 68 -1.90 -0.09 0.43
N LYS A 69 -1.64 1.22 0.36
CA LYS A 69 -2.42 2.17 -0.45
C LYS A 69 -2.40 1.81 -1.94
N VAL A 70 -1.22 1.54 -2.49
CA VAL A 70 -1.02 1.31 -3.93
C VAL A 70 -1.52 -0.05 -4.38
N PHE A 71 -1.57 -1.08 -3.55
CA PHE A 71 -2.09 -2.39 -3.96
C PHE A 71 -3.50 -2.66 -3.45
N GLY A 72 -4.12 -1.70 -2.77
CA GLY A 72 -5.44 -1.90 -2.15
C GLY A 72 -5.40 -2.98 -1.07
N PHE A 73 -4.21 -3.27 -0.54
CA PHE A 73 -4.05 -4.16 0.58
C PHE A 73 -4.33 -3.33 1.83
N ASN A 74 -5.48 -3.53 2.46
CA ASN A 74 -5.74 -2.93 3.75
C ASN A 74 -5.07 -3.82 4.81
N PRO A 75 -3.93 -3.43 5.40
CA PRO A 75 -3.16 -4.29 6.30
C PRO A 75 -3.93 -4.63 7.57
N LEU A 76 -5.02 -3.92 7.85
CA LEU A 76 -5.92 -4.15 8.97
C LEU A 76 -7.13 -5.03 8.62
N PHE A 77 -7.58 -5.01 7.35
CA PHE A 77 -8.82 -5.67 6.95
C PHE A 77 -8.68 -6.34 5.59
N GLY A 78 -8.57 -7.67 5.55
CA GLY A 78 -8.45 -8.42 4.30
C GLY A 78 -9.71 -8.40 3.44
N LYS A 79 -9.59 -8.84 2.17
CA LYS A 79 -10.69 -8.94 1.19
C LYS A 79 -11.96 -9.62 1.73
N ASN A 80 -11.79 -10.65 2.55
CA ASN A 80 -12.90 -11.35 3.20
C ASN A 80 -13.71 -10.47 4.17
N TRP A 81 -13.07 -9.50 4.84
CA TRP A 81 -13.77 -8.54 5.69
C TRP A 81 -14.58 -7.55 4.85
N GLU A 82 -13.97 -7.04 3.77
CA GLU A 82 -14.61 -6.09 2.86
C GLU A 82 -15.86 -6.70 2.22
N GLU A 83 -15.75 -7.94 1.74
CA GLU A 83 -16.86 -8.69 1.14
C GLU A 83 -18.00 -8.94 2.14
N ARG A 84 -17.67 -9.24 3.40
CA ARG A 84 -18.68 -9.35 4.48
C ARG A 84 -19.39 -8.02 4.75
N GLN A 85 -18.69 -6.89 4.71
CA GLN A 85 -19.33 -5.58 4.91
C GLN A 85 -20.26 -5.24 3.75
N ILE A 86 -19.82 -5.47 2.50
CA ILE A 86 -20.66 -5.27 1.31
C ILE A 86 -21.94 -6.10 1.42
N GLN A 87 -21.84 -7.39 1.75
CA GLN A 87 -23.01 -8.25 1.94
C GLN A 87 -23.94 -7.73 3.05
N LYS A 88 -23.38 -7.27 4.18
CA LYS A 88 -24.18 -6.67 5.27
C LYS A 88 -24.95 -5.43 4.82
N PHE A 89 -24.35 -4.54 4.02
CA PHE A 89 -25.04 -3.36 3.51
C PHE A 89 -26.15 -3.74 2.52
N ILE A 90 -25.87 -4.66 1.58
CA ILE A 90 -26.89 -5.17 0.63
C ILE A 90 -28.07 -5.79 1.37
N GLU A 91 -27.81 -6.61 2.39
CA GLU A 91 -28.86 -7.26 3.16
C GLU A 91 -29.67 -6.24 3.99
N LYS A 92 -29.01 -5.22 4.53
CA LYS A 92 -29.68 -4.12 5.24
C LYS A 92 -30.59 -3.32 4.30
N ASP A 93 -30.12 -2.98 3.10
CA ASP A 93 -30.91 -2.25 2.11
C ASP A 93 -32.12 -3.06 1.64
N LYS A 94 -31.96 -4.38 1.43
CA LYS A 94 -33.09 -5.28 1.13
C LYS A 94 -34.15 -5.27 2.25
N ARG A 95 -33.73 -5.42 3.51
CA ARG A 95 -34.65 -5.41 4.66
C ARG A 95 -35.36 -4.07 4.83
N GLU A 96 -34.68 -2.96 4.54
CA GLU A 96 -35.33 -1.63 4.52
C GLU A 96 -36.36 -1.54 3.40
N MET A 97 -36.06 -1.99 2.18
CA MET A 97 -37.03 -2.03 1.08
C MET A 97 -38.27 -2.88 1.39
N ASP A 98 -38.08 -4.07 1.97
CA ASP A 98 -39.17 -4.98 2.36
C ASP A 98 -40.08 -4.37 3.43
N LYS A 99 -39.61 -3.38 4.19
CA LYS A 99 -40.41 -2.69 5.23
C LYS A 99 -41.38 -1.66 4.65
N TYR A 100 -41.16 -1.21 3.41
CA TYR A 100 -42.02 -0.23 2.73
C TYR A 100 -42.93 -0.88 1.66
N LEU A 101 -42.86 -2.20 1.50
CA LEU A 101 -43.75 -3.03 0.67
C LEU A 101 -44.81 -3.71 1.55
#